data_AF-A0A2P6PIV5-F1
#
_entry.id   AF-A0A2P6PIV5-F1
#
_cell.length_a   1.000
_cell.length_b   1.000
_cell.length_c   1.000
_cell.angle_alpha   90.00
_cell.angle_beta   90.00
_cell.angle_gamma   90.00
#
_symmetry.space_group_name_H-M   'P 1'
#
loop_
_entity.id
_entity.type
_entity.pdbx_description
1 polymer ?
#
loop_
_entity_poly.entity_id
_entity_poly.type
_entity_poly.pdbx_seq_one_letter_code
_entity_poly.pdbx_strand_id
1 'polypeptide(L)'
;MALMEAMEGDRVNKVRKLLMMSANKRIPLSKIYHCRLLFGIPEDFRDRVAKYPDYFRVVVEGDGKRVLELVKWDPLLAVSSLEREFVVNEDKVKRAFRFPVKHGKDLDGSRLDLWTLEAEKYRVGILHEFLSLTLEKRASIHHIVEFKEEFSLTKHTYQMLFKQPRTFYLPGLR
;
A
#
# COMPACT_ATOMS: atom_id res chain seq x y z
N MET A 1 -0.51 10.69 27.31
CA MET A 1 -0.92 9.30 27.02
C MET A 1 -1.72 9.20 25.72
N ALA A 2 -2.82 9.95 25.55
CA ALA A 2 -3.66 9.89 24.33
C ALA A 2 -2.94 10.11 22.98
N LEU A 3 -1.95 11.01 22.89
CA LEU A 3 -1.20 11.23 21.65
C LEU A 3 -0.36 10.01 21.24
N MET A 4 0.26 9.33 22.21
CA MET A 4 1.08 8.13 21.95
C MET A 4 0.21 6.96 21.49
N GLU A 5 -0.98 6.80 22.09
CA GLU A 5 -1.97 5.79 21.71
C GLU A 5 -2.54 6.06 20.31
N ALA A 6 -2.87 7.31 19.99
CA ALA A 6 -3.34 7.70 18.66
C ALA A 6 -2.28 7.42 17.57
N MET A 7 -1.01 7.78 17.84
CA MET A 7 0.10 7.47 16.93
C MET A 7 0.31 5.97 16.75
N GLU A 8 0.11 5.17 17.80
CA GLU A 8 0.18 3.72 17.71
C GLU A 8 -0.95 3.13 16.85
N GLY A 9 -2.19 3.59 17.07
CA GLY A 9 -3.34 3.21 16.25
C GLY A 9 -3.14 3.51 14.76
N ASP A 10 -2.62 4.70 14.45
CA ASP A 10 -2.31 5.09 13.07
C ASP A 10 -1.26 4.16 12.43
N ARG A 11 -0.20 3.82 13.16
CA ARG A 11 0.85 2.88 12.66
C ARG A 11 0.29 1.50 12.41
N VAL A 12 -0.53 0.99 13.32
CA VAL A 12 -1.23 -0.29 13.16
C VAL A 12 -2.13 -0.26 11.92
N ASN A 13 -2.92 0.81 11.75
CA ASN A 13 -3.78 0.97 10.58
C ASN A 13 -3.01 1.09 9.26
N LYS A 14 -1.85 1.75 9.25
CA LYS A 14 -0.98 1.79 8.07
C LYS A 14 -0.54 0.38 7.66
N VAL A 15 -0.08 -0.43 8.62
CA VAL A 15 0.35 -1.81 8.33
C VAL A 15 -0.84 -2.69 7.92
N ARG A 16 -2.00 -2.56 8.57
CA ARG A 16 -3.24 -3.22 8.15
C ARG A 16 -3.58 -2.86 6.70
N LYS A 17 -3.47 -1.59 6.32
CA LYS A 17 -3.77 -1.13 4.96
C LYS A 17 -2.77 -1.64 3.94
N LEU A 18 -1.46 -1.65 4.25
CA LEU A 18 -0.44 -2.30 3.41
C LEU A 18 -0.78 -3.77 3.15
N LEU A 19 -1.15 -4.52 4.19
CA LEU A 19 -1.58 -5.92 4.03
C LEU A 19 -2.88 -6.05 3.24
N MET A 20 -3.86 -5.19 3.48
CA MET A 20 -5.12 -5.18 2.72
C MET A 20 -4.91 -4.90 1.22
N MET A 21 -3.88 -4.15 0.88
CA MET A 21 -3.48 -3.88 -0.50
C MET A 21 -2.69 -5.02 -1.15
N SER A 22 -2.14 -5.96 -0.36
CA SER A 22 -1.36 -7.07 -0.92
C SER A 22 -2.24 -8.21 -1.40
N ALA A 23 -1.88 -8.82 -2.53
CA ALA A 23 -2.67 -9.84 -3.20
C ALA A 23 -3.05 -11.00 -2.27
N ASN A 24 -2.11 -11.42 -1.41
CA ASN A 24 -2.29 -12.54 -0.49
C ASN A 24 -2.55 -12.10 0.96
N LYS A 25 -2.78 -10.80 1.20
CA LYS A 25 -2.93 -10.22 2.55
C LYS A 25 -1.74 -10.51 3.47
N ARG A 26 -0.59 -10.69 2.85
CA ARG A 26 0.68 -11.09 3.43
C ARG A 26 1.79 -10.19 2.91
N ILE A 27 2.72 -9.82 3.79
CA ILE A 27 3.95 -9.09 3.45
C ILE A 27 5.08 -9.64 4.35
N PRO A 28 6.28 -9.95 3.81
CA PRO A 28 7.44 -10.31 4.62
C PRO A 28 7.77 -9.22 5.66
N LEU A 29 8.02 -9.62 6.90
CA LEU A 29 8.35 -8.68 7.98
C LEU A 29 9.64 -7.91 7.68
N SER A 30 10.58 -8.52 6.95
CA SER A 30 11.82 -7.86 6.50
C SER A 30 11.56 -6.66 5.60
N LYS A 31 10.58 -6.73 4.69
CA LYS A 31 10.21 -5.63 3.78
C LYS A 31 9.58 -4.46 4.55
N ILE A 32 8.67 -4.77 5.48
CA ILE A 32 8.07 -3.75 6.38
C ILE A 32 9.16 -3.07 7.21
N TYR A 33 10.11 -3.85 7.75
CA TYR A 33 11.21 -3.32 8.54
C TYR A 33 12.15 -2.42 7.74
N HIS A 34 12.51 -2.83 6.53
CA HIS A 34 13.37 -2.07 5.63
C HIS A 34 12.74 -0.71 5.27
N CYS A 35 11.43 -0.67 5.03
CA CYS A 35 10.69 0.55 4.73
C CYS A 35 10.07 1.23 5.96
N ARG A 36 10.43 0.86 7.19
CA ARG A 36 9.74 1.33 8.41
C ARG A 36 9.70 2.85 8.55
N LEU A 37 10.83 3.51 8.23
CA LEU A 37 10.96 4.97 8.33
C LEU A 37 10.06 5.69 7.33
N LEU A 38 9.84 5.10 6.15
CA LEU A 38 8.96 5.65 5.13
C LEU A 38 7.52 5.80 5.65
N PHE A 39 7.06 4.85 6.46
CA PHE A 39 5.70 4.80 7.01
C PHE A 39 5.58 5.37 8.42
N GLY A 40 6.70 5.68 9.09
CA GLY A 40 6.74 6.09 10.50
C GLY A 40 6.50 4.93 11.47
N ILE A 41 6.85 3.72 11.07
CA ILE A 41 6.76 2.50 11.88
C ILE A 41 8.01 2.40 12.77
N PRO A 42 7.86 2.15 14.08
CA PRO A 42 9.00 2.04 14.99
C PRO A 42 9.73 0.69 14.81
N GLU A 43 10.99 0.65 15.23
CA GLU A 43 11.86 -0.52 15.07
C GLU A 43 11.34 -1.78 15.77
N ASP A 44 10.74 -1.58 16.95
CA ASP A 44 10.14 -2.62 17.80
C ASP A 44 8.73 -3.03 17.35
N PHE A 45 8.21 -2.51 16.23
CA PHE A 45 6.87 -2.87 15.76
C PHE A 45 6.70 -4.38 15.60
N ARG A 46 7.76 -5.07 15.15
CA ARG A 46 7.78 -6.53 14.99
C ARG A 46 7.42 -7.27 16.28
N ASP A 47 7.83 -6.76 17.42
CA ASP A 47 7.55 -7.35 18.74
C ASP A 47 6.15 -6.96 19.22
N ARG A 48 5.72 -5.73 18.87
CA ARG A 48 4.37 -5.23 19.18
C ARG A 48 3.26 -5.90 18.39
N VAL A 49 3.54 -6.53 17.25
CA VAL A 49 2.55 -7.29 16.45
C VAL A 49 1.76 -8.27 17.33
N ALA A 50 2.42 -8.93 18.30
CA ALA A 50 1.78 -9.90 19.20
C ALA A 50 0.67 -9.28 20.09
N LYS A 51 0.67 -7.96 20.27
CA LYS A 51 -0.39 -7.24 21.01
C LYS A 51 -1.68 -7.09 20.19
N TYR A 52 -1.65 -7.37 18.89
CA TYR A 52 -2.77 -7.17 17.96
C TYR A 52 -3.16 -8.48 17.25
N PRO A 53 -3.48 -9.56 17.98
CA PRO A 53 -3.77 -10.87 17.39
C PRO A 53 -5.03 -10.87 16.51
N ASP A 54 -5.98 -9.96 16.75
CA ASP A 54 -7.18 -9.81 15.93
C ASP A 54 -6.88 -9.19 14.54
N TYR A 55 -5.72 -8.56 14.40
CA TYR A 55 -5.30 -7.89 13.16
C TYR A 55 -4.20 -8.64 12.45
N PHE A 56 -3.26 -9.21 13.19
CA PHE A 56 -2.02 -9.75 12.64
C PHE A 56 -1.74 -11.17 13.11
N ARG A 57 -1.25 -11.98 12.17
CA ARG A 57 -0.67 -13.28 12.42
C ARG A 57 0.73 -13.32 11.81
N VAL A 58 1.71 -13.79 12.57
CA VAL A 58 3.04 -14.05 12.01
C VAL A 58 3.12 -15.50 11.59
N VAL A 59 3.42 -15.74 10.32
CA VAL A 59 3.64 -17.06 9.74
C VAL A 59 5.13 -17.23 9.45
N VAL A 60 5.66 -18.42 9.74
CA VAL A 60 7.00 -18.82 9.33
C VAL A 60 6.85 -19.72 8.11
N GLU A 61 7.41 -19.30 6.98
CA GLU A 61 7.40 -20.10 5.75
C GLU A 61 8.46 -21.22 5.81
N GLY A 62 8.38 -22.17 4.88
CA GLY A 62 9.26 -23.35 4.86
C GLY A 62 10.75 -23.03 4.74
N ASP A 63 11.09 -21.83 4.24
CA ASP A 63 12.46 -21.32 4.14
C ASP A 63 12.90 -20.49 5.37
N GLY A 64 12.08 -20.45 6.43
CA GLY A 64 12.33 -19.71 7.66
C GLY A 64 11.97 -18.22 7.59
N LYS A 65 11.48 -17.70 6.45
CA LYS A 65 11.04 -16.31 6.37
C LYS A 65 9.83 -16.07 7.24
N ARG A 66 9.87 -14.98 8.00
CA ARG A 66 8.72 -14.51 8.80
C ARG A 66 7.87 -13.55 7.97
N VAL A 67 6.63 -13.92 7.75
CA VAL A 67 5.64 -13.17 6.98
C VAL A 67 4.54 -12.68 7.92
N LEU A 68 4.18 -11.41 7.79
CA LEU A 68 3.04 -10.85 8.49
C LEU A 68 1.79 -11.06 7.63
N GLU A 69 0.74 -11.61 8.21
CA GLU A 69 -0.55 -11.85 7.58
C GLU A 69 -1.65 -11.04 8.27
N LEU A 70 -2.58 -10.51 7.49
CA LEU A 70 -3.81 -9.90 7.98
C LEU A 70 -4.81 -10.97 8.43
N VAL A 71 -5.24 -10.90 9.68
CA VAL A 71 -6.24 -11.83 10.24
C VAL A 71 -7.66 -11.42 9.86
N LYS A 72 -7.97 -10.12 9.96
CA LYS A 72 -9.32 -9.60 9.74
C LYS A 72 -9.32 -8.38 8.83
N TRP A 73 -10.13 -8.43 7.77
CA TRP A 73 -10.38 -7.29 6.89
C TRP A 73 -11.15 -6.19 7.61
N ASP A 74 -10.78 -4.94 7.37
CA ASP A 74 -11.46 -3.76 7.93
C ASP A 74 -12.14 -2.94 6.83
N PRO A 75 -13.48 -2.96 6.71
CA PRO A 75 -14.19 -2.14 5.74
C PRO A 75 -13.92 -0.63 5.89
N LEU A 76 -13.63 -0.14 7.09
CA LEU A 76 -13.37 1.29 7.33
C LEU A 76 -12.01 1.72 6.75
N LEU A 77 -11.06 0.79 6.68
CA LEU A 77 -9.77 1.03 6.03
C LEU A 77 -9.85 0.85 4.51
N ALA A 78 -10.90 0.22 3.99
CA ALA A 78 -11.02 -0.08 2.56
C ALA A 78 -11.27 1.16 1.68
N VAL A 79 -11.62 2.30 2.26
CA VAL A 79 -11.74 3.57 1.51
C VAL A 79 -10.34 4.09 1.18
N SER A 80 -10.01 4.25 -0.10
CA SER A 80 -8.72 4.85 -0.49
C SER A 80 -8.64 6.32 -0.15
N SER A 81 -7.41 6.79 0.00
CA SER A 81 -7.08 8.21 0.01
C SER A 81 -7.58 8.90 -1.26
N LEU A 82 -7.59 8.22 -2.40
CA LEU A 82 -8.09 8.77 -3.67
C LEU A 82 -9.60 9.05 -3.63
N GLU A 83 -10.39 8.12 -3.09
CA GLU A 83 -11.83 8.30 -2.94
C GLU A 83 -12.16 9.40 -1.92
N ARG A 84 -11.41 9.46 -0.82
CA ARG A 84 -11.56 10.57 0.15
C ARG A 84 -11.26 11.90 -0.52
N GLU A 85 -10.21 12.00 -1.33
CA GLU A 85 -9.91 13.22 -2.08
C GLU A 85 -10.99 13.54 -3.13
N PHE A 86 -11.58 12.52 -3.77
CA PHE A 86 -12.65 12.71 -4.75
C PHE A 86 -13.91 13.29 -4.10
N VAL A 87 -14.29 12.82 -2.91
CA VAL A 87 -15.41 13.38 -2.12
C VAL A 87 -15.17 14.84 -1.76
N VAL A 88 -13.93 15.22 -1.49
CA VAL A 88 -13.58 16.58 -1.07
C VAL A 88 -13.39 17.53 -2.27
N ASN A 89 -12.83 17.06 -3.39
CA ASN A 89 -12.48 17.88 -4.54
C ASN A 89 -12.47 17.08 -5.85
N GLU A 90 -13.67 16.76 -6.35
CA GLU A 90 -13.90 15.98 -7.57
C GLU A 90 -13.16 16.54 -8.79
N ASP A 91 -13.20 17.85 -9.01
CA ASP A 91 -12.57 18.49 -10.19
C ASP A 91 -11.05 18.33 -10.19
N LYS A 92 -10.39 18.41 -9.03
CA LYS A 92 -8.95 18.18 -8.92
C LYS A 92 -8.60 16.74 -9.29
N VAL A 93 -9.37 15.77 -8.80
CA VAL A 93 -9.09 14.35 -9.07
C VAL A 93 -9.37 14.00 -10.54
N LYS A 94 -10.46 14.51 -11.14
CA LYS A 94 -10.74 14.35 -12.57
C LYS A 94 -9.65 14.93 -13.47
N ARG A 95 -8.98 16.02 -13.06
CA ARG A 95 -7.84 16.58 -13.80
C ARG A 95 -6.55 15.78 -13.60
N ALA A 96 -6.36 15.17 -12.42
CA ALA A 96 -5.14 14.44 -12.09
C ALA A 96 -5.14 12.98 -12.60
N PHE A 97 -6.32 12.39 -12.84
CA PHE A 97 -6.49 11.01 -13.28
C PHE A 97 -7.30 10.93 -14.57
N ARG A 98 -6.85 10.08 -15.51
CA ARG A 98 -7.52 9.88 -16.81
C ARG A 98 -8.71 8.89 -16.76
N PHE A 99 -9.09 8.39 -15.58
CA PHE A 99 -10.16 7.40 -15.46
C PHE A 99 -10.80 7.32 -14.05
N PRO A 100 -12.05 6.82 -13.95
CA PRO A 100 -12.69 6.51 -12.66
C PRO A 100 -12.16 5.20 -12.07
N VAL A 101 -11.75 5.23 -10.80
CA VAL A 101 -11.19 4.08 -10.02
C VAL A 101 -12.32 3.45 -9.20
N LYS A 102 -12.56 2.14 -9.34
CA LYS A 102 -13.54 1.40 -8.52
C LYS A 102 -12.84 0.75 -7.31
N HIS A 103 -13.53 0.71 -6.16
CA HIS A 103 -13.12 -0.03 -4.98
C HIS A 103 -13.99 -1.26 -4.74
N GLY A 104 -13.37 -2.36 -4.29
CA GLY A 104 -14.11 -3.53 -3.85
C GLY A 104 -13.19 -4.70 -3.50
N LYS A 105 -13.39 -5.22 -2.29
CA LYS A 105 -13.07 -6.50 -1.62
C LYS A 105 -12.07 -7.53 -2.20
N ASP A 106 -11.83 -7.55 -3.51
CA ASP A 106 -10.99 -8.51 -4.22
C ASP A 106 -10.06 -7.77 -5.20
N LEU A 107 -9.21 -6.89 -4.65
CA LEU A 107 -8.14 -6.21 -5.38
C LEU A 107 -6.98 -7.19 -5.66
N ASP A 108 -7.27 -8.28 -6.34
CA ASP A 108 -6.26 -9.23 -6.81
C ASP A 108 -5.77 -8.79 -8.19
N GLY A 109 -4.74 -7.94 -8.19
CA GLY A 109 -4.08 -7.49 -9.42
C GLY A 109 -3.39 -8.61 -10.20
N SER A 110 -3.18 -9.79 -9.61
CA SER A 110 -2.49 -10.90 -10.25
C SER A 110 -3.31 -11.54 -11.39
N ARG A 111 -4.63 -11.34 -11.37
CA ARG A 111 -5.57 -11.89 -12.36
C ARG A 111 -5.91 -10.92 -13.49
N LEU A 112 -5.39 -9.69 -13.43
CA LEU A 112 -5.65 -8.67 -14.44
C LEU A 112 -4.69 -8.82 -15.61
N ASP A 113 -5.22 -8.87 -16.83
CA ASP A 113 -4.39 -8.85 -18.02
C ASP A 113 -3.60 -7.54 -18.11
N LEU A 114 -2.31 -7.66 -18.43
CA LEU A 114 -1.27 -6.67 -18.17
C LEU A 114 -1.52 -5.32 -18.87
N TRP A 115 -2.26 -5.33 -19.96
CA TRP A 115 -2.51 -4.19 -20.85
C TRP A 115 -3.95 -3.66 -20.81
N THR A 116 -4.77 -4.19 -19.91
CA THR A 116 -6.13 -3.67 -19.73
C THR A 116 -6.09 -2.32 -19.04
N LEU A 117 -7.06 -1.47 -19.37
CA LEU A 117 -7.25 -0.20 -18.69
C LEU A 117 -7.43 -0.46 -17.18
N GLU A 118 -8.18 -1.50 -16.82
CA GLU A 118 -8.42 -1.98 -15.46
C GLU A 118 -7.13 -2.27 -14.68
N ALA A 119 -6.16 -2.94 -15.29
CA ALA A 119 -4.85 -3.18 -14.70
C ALA A 119 -4.06 -1.88 -14.49
N GLU A 120 -4.16 -0.92 -15.42
CA GLU A 120 -3.58 0.41 -15.25
C GLU A 120 -4.22 1.14 -14.06
N LYS A 121 -5.55 1.13 -13.97
CA LYS A 121 -6.28 1.78 -12.86
C LYS A 121 -5.91 1.19 -11.51
N TYR A 122 -5.84 -0.14 -11.44
CA TYR A 122 -5.44 -0.86 -10.25
C TYR A 122 -4.05 -0.42 -9.79
N ARG A 123 -3.04 -0.45 -10.67
CA ARG A 123 -1.66 -0.11 -10.31
C ARG A 123 -1.52 1.34 -9.88
N VAL A 124 -2.17 2.26 -10.59
CA VAL A 124 -2.19 3.68 -10.22
C VAL A 124 -2.85 3.88 -8.86
N GLY A 125 -3.98 3.20 -8.59
CA GLY A 125 -4.66 3.24 -7.31
C GLY A 125 -3.79 2.72 -6.16
N ILE A 126 -3.15 1.57 -6.35
CA ILE A 126 -2.24 0.98 -5.38
C ILE A 126 -1.06 1.91 -5.07
N LEU A 127 -0.43 2.49 -6.09
CA LEU A 127 0.70 3.38 -5.90
C LEU A 127 0.30 4.68 -5.20
N HIS A 128 -0.88 5.22 -5.53
CA HIS A 128 -1.38 6.41 -4.85
C HIS A 128 -1.66 6.12 -3.38
N GLU A 129 -2.31 4.99 -3.10
CA GLU A 129 -2.57 4.58 -1.73
C GLU A 129 -1.26 4.35 -0.95
N PHE A 130 -0.30 3.64 -1.56
CA PHE A 130 1.02 3.42 -0.98
C PHE A 130 1.70 4.74 -0.60
N LEU A 131 1.74 5.71 -1.51
CA LEU A 131 2.31 7.03 -1.24
C LEU A 131 1.56 7.75 -0.13
N SER A 132 0.23 7.65 -0.09
CA SER A 132 -0.58 8.28 0.96
C SER A 132 -0.30 7.73 2.36
N LEU A 133 0.20 6.49 2.47
CA LEU A 133 0.61 5.87 3.73
C LEU A 133 1.99 6.36 4.21
N THR A 134 2.82 6.87 3.31
CA THR A 134 4.15 7.41 3.65
C THR A 134 4.03 8.72 4.42
N LEU A 135 5.01 9.02 5.28
CA LEU A 135 5.00 10.26 6.08
C LEU A 135 5.02 11.52 5.22
N GLU A 136 5.78 11.50 4.12
CA GLU A 136 6.04 12.66 3.28
C GLU A 136 5.26 12.64 1.96
N LYS A 137 4.34 11.68 1.77
CA LYS A 137 3.60 11.46 0.51
C LYS A 137 4.50 11.26 -0.71
N ARG A 138 5.70 10.71 -0.51
CA ARG A 138 6.71 10.44 -1.55
C ARG A 138 7.53 9.20 -1.19
N ALA A 139 8.03 8.53 -2.21
CA ALA A 139 8.93 7.38 -2.07
C ALA A 139 9.87 7.29 -3.28
N SER A 140 11.08 6.77 -3.10
CA SER A 140 11.93 6.40 -4.25
C SER A 140 11.38 5.17 -4.96
N ILE A 141 11.75 4.99 -6.23
CA ILE A 141 11.32 3.82 -7.00
C ILE A 141 11.74 2.49 -6.35
N HIS A 142 12.89 2.44 -5.68
CA HIS A 142 13.37 1.26 -4.98
C HIS A 142 12.42 0.79 -3.87
N HIS A 143 11.82 1.72 -3.12
CA HIS A 143 10.82 1.38 -2.11
C HIS A 143 9.58 0.74 -2.73
N ILE A 144 9.17 1.17 -3.93
CA ILE A 144 8.02 0.59 -4.64
C ILE A 144 8.36 -0.80 -5.18
N VAL A 145 9.55 -0.96 -5.76
CA VAL A 145 10.04 -2.24 -6.32
C VAL A 145 10.12 -3.32 -5.24
N GLU A 146 10.45 -2.93 -4.01
CA GLU A 146 10.51 -3.83 -2.85
C GLU A 146 9.22 -4.64 -2.69
N PHE A 147 8.06 -4.02 -2.95
CA PHE A 147 6.73 -4.64 -2.80
C PHE A 147 6.12 -5.13 -4.12
N LYS A 148 6.93 -5.32 -5.17
CA LYS A 148 6.42 -5.65 -6.51
C LYS A 148 5.57 -6.93 -6.54
N GLU A 149 5.93 -7.93 -5.74
CA GLU A 149 5.23 -9.22 -5.68
C GLU A 149 3.91 -9.06 -4.92
N GLU A 150 3.97 -8.44 -3.76
CA GLU A 150 2.83 -8.22 -2.88
C GLU A 150 1.74 -7.36 -3.55
N PHE A 151 2.15 -6.36 -4.32
CA PHE A 151 1.24 -5.43 -5.00
C PHE A 151 0.99 -5.77 -6.47
N SER A 152 1.50 -6.90 -6.97
CA SER A 152 1.37 -7.30 -8.38
C SER A 152 1.86 -6.22 -9.36
N LEU A 153 2.97 -5.56 -9.00
CA LEU A 153 3.64 -4.59 -9.86
C LEU A 153 4.52 -5.32 -10.87
N THR A 154 4.43 -4.90 -12.11
CA THR A 154 5.09 -5.53 -13.26
C THR A 154 6.11 -4.60 -13.90
N LYS A 155 6.97 -5.11 -14.79
CA LYS A 155 7.88 -4.26 -15.59
C LYS A 155 7.12 -3.14 -16.32
N HIS A 156 5.88 -3.38 -16.72
CA HIS A 156 5.01 -2.39 -17.35
C HIS A 156 4.50 -1.31 -16.39
N THR A 157 4.45 -1.60 -15.08
CA THR A 157 4.10 -0.59 -14.07
C THR A 157 5.10 0.57 -14.10
N TYR A 158 6.39 0.28 -14.29
CA TYR A 158 7.41 1.33 -14.46
C TYR A 158 7.15 2.17 -15.70
N GLN A 159 6.90 1.53 -16.85
CA GLN A 159 6.58 2.22 -18.11
C GLN A 159 5.32 3.07 -18.00
N MET A 160 4.30 2.60 -17.28
CA MET A 160 3.08 3.34 -16.98
C MET A 160 3.37 4.58 -16.13
N LEU A 161 4.23 4.47 -15.10
CA LEU A 161 4.61 5.61 -14.26
C LEU A 161 5.28 6.71 -15.07
N PHE A 162 6.13 6.36 -16.04
CA PHE A 162 6.71 7.33 -16.98
C PHE A 162 5.67 8.08 -17.82
N LYS A 163 4.49 7.48 -18.10
CA LYS A 163 3.40 8.09 -18.86
C LYS A 163 2.49 9.00 -18.02
N GLN A 164 2.61 8.98 -16.69
CA GLN A 164 1.82 9.79 -15.75
C GLN A 164 2.72 10.68 -14.85
N PRO A 165 3.63 11.50 -15.42
CA PRO A 165 4.63 12.25 -14.64
C PRO A 165 4.03 13.33 -13.72
N ARG A 166 2.76 13.72 -13.92
CA ARG A 166 2.06 14.71 -13.09
C ARG A 166 1.36 14.12 -11.87
N THR A 167 1.21 12.79 -11.81
CA THR A 167 0.42 12.11 -10.77
C THR A 167 1.33 11.51 -9.68
N PHE A 168 2.59 11.20 -10.01
CA PHE A 168 3.53 10.57 -9.08
C PHE A 168 4.87 11.32 -9.05
N TYR A 169 5.30 11.76 -7.87
CA TYR A 169 6.66 12.26 -7.65
C TYR A 169 7.55 11.11 -7.16
N LEU A 170 8.28 10.48 -8.09
CA LEU A 170 9.19 9.38 -7.80
C LEU A 170 10.62 9.78 -8.17
N PRO A 171 11.46 10.18 -7.19
CA PRO A 171 12.89 10.41 -7.41
C PRO A 171 13.57 9.13 -7.93
N GLY A 172 14.40 9.26 -8.98
CA GLY A 172 15.14 8.14 -9.59
C GLY A 172 14.52 7.54 -10.86
N LEU A 173 13.43 8.10 -11.38
CA LEU A 173 12.89 7.80 -12.73
C LEU A 173 13.40 8.79 -13.80
N ARG A 174 14.60 9.35 -13.66
CA ARG A 174 15.23 10.22 -14.66
C ARG A 174 16.66 9.79 -14.89
#